data_AF-A0A497SBY7-F1
#
_entry.id   AF-A0A497SBY7-F1
#
_cell.length_a   1.000
_cell.length_b   1.000
_cell.length_c   1.000
_cell.angle_alpha   90.00
_cell.angle_beta   90.00
_cell.angle_gamma   90.00
#
_symmetry.space_group_name_H-M   'P 1'
#
loop_
_entity.id
_entity.type
_entity.pdbx_description
1 polymer ?
#
loop_
_entity_poly.entity_id
_entity_poly.type
_entity_poly.pdbx_seq_one_letter_code
_entity_poly.pdbx_strand_id
1 'polypeptide(L)'
;MGLIMEDELKVSKDLLKTITVDTRVKILKALEERQMTASELSRLLKKHVTTISEHLEILRKSNLVERIERPGRKWVYYKLTREGKKVLHPESYRWIAILALSFLIFSSLYFVMTVDAYPGQMFYGIKRAREKFLLALIRGNVERARKHLELAEERLKEAKWLASEGKLKELKEILREYKNELREARREIEVARKKKKVVTSVLEQLSESTPKHISILQNILVKTGRKREVLEALNESFETYEASIEELRNLTKRPYTPLLKQV
;
A
#
# COMPACT_ATOMS: atom_id res chain seq x y z
N MET A 1 32.95 -2.98 7.40
CA MET A 1 31.71 -3.74 7.67
C MET A 1 31.99 -5.08 8.35
N GLY A 2 32.96 -5.89 7.89
CA GLY A 2 33.29 -7.21 8.48
C GLY A 2 33.77 -7.18 9.93
N LEU A 3 34.65 -6.24 10.31
CA LEU A 3 35.19 -6.15 11.69
C LEU A 3 34.14 -5.82 12.76
N ILE A 4 33.14 -4.99 12.43
CA ILE A 4 32.09 -4.58 13.36
C ILE A 4 31.14 -5.75 13.66
N MET A 5 30.90 -6.59 12.66
CA MET A 5 30.00 -7.74 12.76
C MET A 5 30.63 -8.92 13.52
N GLU A 6 31.95 -9.11 13.44
CA GLU A 6 32.67 -10.11 14.22
C GLU A 6 32.69 -9.78 15.72
N ASP A 7 32.88 -8.50 16.06
CA ASP A 7 32.85 -8.04 17.46
C ASP A 7 31.45 -8.16 18.07
N GLU A 8 30.38 -7.80 17.35
CA GLU A 8 29.00 -8.00 17.84
C GLU A 8 28.66 -9.48 18.03
N LEU A 9 29.09 -10.36 17.12
CA LEU A 9 28.86 -11.79 17.23
C LEU A 9 29.59 -12.39 18.43
N LYS A 10 30.81 -11.91 18.72
CA LYS A 10 31.62 -12.36 19.86
C LYS A 10 31.02 -11.89 21.19
N VAL A 11 30.60 -10.63 21.28
CA VAL A 11 29.90 -10.09 22.46
C VAL A 11 28.62 -10.87 22.71
N SER A 12 27.84 -11.16 21.66
CA SER A 12 26.61 -11.97 21.77
C SER A 12 26.88 -13.39 22.29
N LYS A 13 27.93 -14.07 21.81
CA LYS A 13 28.34 -15.39 22.32
C LYS A 13 28.79 -15.36 23.78
N ASP A 14 29.55 -14.35 24.19
CA ASP A 14 30.01 -14.18 25.57
C ASP A 14 28.85 -13.84 26.52
N LEU A 15 27.87 -13.06 26.06
CA LEU A 15 26.63 -12.80 26.79
C LEU A 15 25.80 -14.06 26.97
N LEU A 16 25.62 -14.86 25.91
CA LEU A 16 24.91 -16.14 25.97
C LEU A 16 25.56 -17.08 26.99
N LYS A 17 26.88 -17.29 26.90
CA LYS A 17 27.64 -18.09 27.86
C LYS A 17 27.52 -17.57 29.29
N THR A 18 27.43 -16.25 29.45
CA THR A 18 27.21 -15.61 30.75
C THR A 18 25.81 -15.89 31.28
N ILE A 19 24.75 -15.79 30.49
CA ILE A 19 23.38 -16.03 31.00
C ILE A 19 22.99 -17.51 31.05
N THR A 20 23.75 -18.44 30.48
CA THR A 20 23.35 -19.88 30.44
C THR A 20 23.37 -20.56 31.82
N VAL A 21 24.01 -19.96 32.83
CA VAL A 21 24.02 -20.53 34.19
C VAL A 21 22.71 -20.18 34.91
N ASP A 22 21.96 -21.21 35.31
CA ASP A 22 20.63 -21.09 35.94
C ASP A 22 20.58 -20.10 37.11
N THR A 23 21.62 -20.07 37.95
CA THR A 23 21.68 -19.16 39.10
C THR A 23 21.73 -17.69 38.66
N ARG A 24 22.45 -17.37 37.57
CA ARG A 24 22.58 -15.99 37.06
C ARG A 24 21.26 -15.51 36.46
N VAL A 25 20.53 -16.36 35.74
CA VAL A 25 19.17 -16.06 35.26
C VAL A 25 18.23 -15.78 36.42
N LYS A 26 18.27 -16.61 37.46
CA LYS A 26 17.44 -16.42 38.66
C LYS A 26 17.77 -15.11 39.39
N ILE A 27 19.05 -14.72 39.45
CA ILE A 27 19.46 -13.41 39.98
C ILE A 27 18.87 -12.28 39.13
N LEU A 28 18.99 -12.35 37.80
CA LEU A 28 18.45 -11.31 36.91
C LEU A 28 16.93 -11.15 37.05
N LYS A 29 16.18 -12.25 37.12
CA LYS A 29 14.72 -12.24 37.36
C LYS A 29 14.36 -11.66 38.73
N ALA A 30 15.09 -11.99 39.79
CA ALA A 30 14.86 -11.42 41.12
C ALA A 30 15.13 -9.90 41.16
N LEU A 31 16.18 -9.45 40.44
CA LEU A 31 16.53 -8.03 40.32
C LEU A 31 15.60 -7.23 39.41
N GLU A 32 14.80 -7.90 38.58
CA GLU A 32 13.74 -7.30 37.80
C GLU A 32 12.56 -6.86 38.69
N GLU A 33 12.18 -7.68 39.67
CA GLU A 33 11.09 -7.36 40.61
C GLU A 33 11.46 -6.16 41.50
N ARG A 34 12.67 -6.14 42.06
CA ARG A 34 13.20 -5.02 42.85
C ARG A 34 14.72 -5.09 42.97
N GLN A 35 15.35 -3.97 43.30
CA GLN A 35 16.75 -3.97 43.71
C GLN A 35 16.96 -4.79 44.99
N MET A 36 18.03 -5.60 45.02
CA MET A 36 18.35 -6.48 46.15
C MET A 36 19.85 -6.44 46.47
N THR A 37 20.20 -6.77 47.70
CA THR A 37 21.57 -6.99 48.16
C THR A 37 22.01 -8.44 47.88
N ALA A 38 23.33 -8.70 47.90
CA ALA A 38 23.87 -10.05 47.75
C ALA A 38 23.35 -11.02 48.84
N SER A 39 23.15 -10.53 50.07
CA SER A 39 22.62 -11.32 51.18
C SER A 39 21.14 -11.66 51.01
N GLU A 40 20.33 -10.73 50.48
CA GLU A 40 18.92 -11.00 50.14
C GLU A 40 18.81 -12.03 49.02
N LEU A 41 19.61 -11.89 47.95
CA LEU A 41 19.66 -12.85 46.84
C LEU A 41 20.13 -14.24 47.30
N SER A 42 21.11 -14.30 48.20
CA SER A 42 21.58 -15.55 48.82
C SER A 42 20.47 -16.29 49.57
N ARG A 43 19.69 -15.56 50.38
CA ARG A 43 18.54 -16.12 51.10
C ARG A 43 17.43 -16.57 50.15
N LEU A 44 17.11 -15.75 49.14
CA LEU A 44 16.07 -16.01 48.17
C LEU A 44 16.38 -17.25 47.31
N LEU A 45 17.63 -17.37 46.83
CA LEU A 45 18.05 -18.41 45.90
C LEU A 45 18.64 -19.65 46.59
N LYS A 46 18.74 -19.63 47.93
CA LYS A 46 19.35 -20.69 48.74
C LYS A 46 20.77 -21.05 48.26
N LYS A 47 21.58 -20.03 47.99
CA LYS A 47 22.98 -20.14 47.56
C LYS A 47 23.88 -19.38 48.52
N HIS A 48 25.14 -19.79 48.62
CA HIS A 48 26.09 -19.11 49.49
C HIS A 48 26.34 -17.67 49.01
N VAL A 49 26.52 -16.73 49.95
CA VAL A 49 26.70 -15.29 49.63
C VAL A 49 27.91 -15.07 48.72
N THR A 50 29.00 -15.82 48.91
CA THR A 50 30.19 -15.73 48.03
C THR A 50 29.86 -16.12 46.59
N THR A 51 29.10 -17.20 46.38
CA THR A 51 28.65 -17.63 45.04
C THR A 51 27.76 -16.58 44.37
N ILE A 52 26.86 -15.94 45.14
CA ILE A 52 26.04 -14.85 44.62
C ILE A 52 26.89 -13.65 44.24
N SER A 53 27.86 -13.26 45.07
CA SER A 53 28.77 -12.15 44.78
C SER A 53 29.63 -12.41 43.52
N GLU A 54 30.14 -13.63 43.35
CA GLU A 54 30.85 -14.04 42.12
C GLU A 54 29.96 -13.91 40.88
N HIS A 55 28.72 -14.40 40.97
CA HIS A 55 27.74 -14.28 39.89
C HIS A 55 27.38 -12.82 39.59
N LEU A 56 27.21 -11.97 40.61
CA LEU A 56 26.93 -10.55 40.45
C LEU A 56 28.10 -9.81 39.79
N GLU A 57 29.35 -10.15 40.12
CA GLU A 57 30.51 -9.54 39.46
C GLU A 57 30.59 -9.92 37.98
N ILE A 58 30.28 -11.16 37.62
CA ILE A 58 30.22 -11.59 36.23
C ILE A 58 29.10 -10.82 35.49
N LEU A 59 27.90 -10.76 36.07
CA LEU A 59 26.77 -10.02 35.49
C LEU A 59 27.05 -8.51 35.37
N ARG A 60 27.80 -7.94 36.32
CA ARG A 60 28.24 -6.54 36.30
C ARG A 60 29.28 -6.29 35.21
N LYS A 61 30.27 -7.18 35.06
CA LYS A 61 31.26 -7.09 33.97
C LYS A 61 30.61 -7.15 32.58
N SER A 62 29.53 -7.92 32.45
CA SER A 62 28.72 -7.99 31.23
C SER A 62 27.67 -6.88 31.11
N ASN A 63 27.68 -5.87 31.99
CA ASN A 63 26.77 -4.72 31.99
C ASN A 63 25.27 -5.09 32.09
N LEU A 64 24.93 -6.27 32.63
CA LEU A 64 23.55 -6.71 32.84
C LEU A 64 22.99 -6.20 34.19
N VAL A 65 23.88 -5.97 35.15
CA VAL A 65 23.54 -5.49 36.50
C VAL A 65 24.47 -4.34 36.87
N GLU A 66 23.94 -3.34 37.55
CA GLU A 66 24.71 -2.23 38.10
C GLU A 66 24.64 -2.23 39.63
N ARG A 67 25.73 -1.77 40.24
CA ARG A 67 25.93 -1.73 41.69
C ARG A 67 25.61 -0.32 42.18
N ILE A 68 24.70 -0.21 43.15
CA ILE A 68 24.27 1.05 43.76
C ILE A 68 24.83 1.12 45.18
N GLU A 69 25.71 2.08 45.39
CA GLU A 69 26.20 2.46 46.72
C GLU A 69 25.62 3.81 47.10
N ARG A 70 25.28 3.98 48.38
CA ARG A 70 24.94 5.30 48.93
C ARG A 70 26.04 5.74 49.89
N PRO A 71 26.52 7.00 49.78
CA PRO A 71 27.48 7.54 50.73
C PRO A 71 27.00 7.36 52.17
N GLY A 72 27.87 6.85 53.05
CA GLY A 72 27.56 6.65 54.47
C GLY A 72 26.70 5.42 54.81
N ARG A 73 26.36 4.54 53.85
CA ARG A 73 25.64 3.28 54.12
C ARG A 73 26.50 2.07 53.77
N LYS A 74 26.48 1.05 54.63
CA LYS A 74 27.25 -0.20 54.44
C LYS A 74 26.64 -1.14 53.38
N TRP A 75 25.38 -0.92 53.00
CA TRP A 75 24.64 -1.87 52.17
C TRP A 75 24.73 -1.52 50.69
N VAL A 76 25.03 -2.54 49.90
CA VAL A 76 25.23 -2.47 48.46
C VAL A 76 24.06 -3.15 47.78
N TYR A 77 23.33 -2.38 46.99
CA TYR A 77 22.22 -2.90 46.21
C TYR A 77 22.66 -3.15 44.77
N TYR A 78 22.03 -4.11 44.14
CA TYR A 78 22.17 -4.40 42.72
C TYR A 78 20.84 -4.12 42.04
N LYS A 79 20.87 -3.52 40.85
CA LYS A 79 19.69 -3.35 39.99
C LYS A 79 19.98 -3.80 38.57
N LEU A 80 18.94 -4.23 37.88
CA LEU A 80 19.00 -4.63 36.48
C LEU A 80 19.20 -3.41 35.57
N THR A 81 20.15 -3.47 34.64
CA THR A 81 20.38 -2.40 33.65
C THR A 81 19.35 -2.47 32.52
N ARG A 82 19.35 -1.47 31.61
CA ARG A 82 18.52 -1.51 30.39
C ARG A 82 18.85 -2.73 29.52
N GLU A 83 20.12 -3.11 29.44
CA GLU A 83 20.58 -4.29 28.70
C GLU A 83 20.17 -5.59 29.41
N GLY A 84 20.27 -5.65 30.74
CA GLY A 84 19.75 -6.77 31.54
C GLY A 84 18.26 -7.03 31.31
N LYS A 85 17.45 -5.97 31.20
CA LYS A 85 16.01 -6.06 30.91
C LYS A 85 15.71 -6.61 29.51
N LYS A 86 16.44 -6.13 28.48
CA LYS A 86 16.27 -6.61 27.11
C LYS A 86 16.58 -8.11 26.98
N VAL A 87 17.57 -8.60 27.71
CA VAL A 87 17.96 -10.03 27.70
C VAL A 87 16.92 -10.92 28.39
N LEU A 88 16.23 -10.42 29.43
CA LEU A 88 15.15 -11.16 30.09
C LEU A 88 13.85 -11.22 29.28
N HIS A 89 13.54 -10.16 28.51
CA HIS A 89 12.31 -10.07 27.71
C HIS A 89 12.61 -9.94 26.20
N PRO A 90 13.04 -11.02 25.54
CA PRO A 90 13.25 -10.99 24.09
C PRO A 90 11.92 -10.88 23.29
N GLU A 91 10.79 -11.20 23.91
CA GLU A 91 9.47 -11.27 23.24
C GLU A 91 8.83 -9.90 22.97
N SER A 92 9.17 -8.85 23.73
CA SER A 92 8.54 -7.52 23.59
C SER A 92 8.86 -6.83 22.25
N TYR A 93 10.00 -7.15 21.64
CA TYR A 93 10.41 -6.57 20.36
C TYR A 93 9.96 -7.40 19.15
N ARG A 94 9.61 -8.68 19.34
CA ARG A 94 9.17 -9.56 18.26
C ARG A 94 7.86 -9.10 17.64
N TRP A 95 6.87 -8.73 18.45
CA TRP A 95 5.59 -8.22 17.95
C TRP A 95 5.72 -6.87 17.26
N ILE A 96 6.57 -5.97 17.77
CA ILE A 96 6.85 -4.67 17.12
C ILE A 96 7.51 -4.88 15.75
N ALA A 97 8.45 -5.82 15.64
CA ALA A 97 9.08 -6.17 14.38
C ALA A 97 8.09 -6.79 13.38
N ILE A 98 7.22 -7.70 13.84
CA ILE A 98 6.16 -8.30 13.00
C ILE A 98 5.17 -7.24 12.52
N LEU A 99 4.75 -6.33 13.40
CA LEU A 99 3.83 -5.25 13.06
C LEU A 99 4.48 -4.25 12.08
N ALA A 100 5.75 -3.89 12.29
CA ALA A 100 6.48 -3.01 11.39
C ALA A 100 6.63 -3.65 10.00
N LEU A 101 7.00 -4.93 9.94
CA LEU A 101 7.10 -5.65 8.67
C LEU A 101 5.73 -5.80 7.98
N SER A 102 4.69 -6.11 8.75
CA SER A 102 3.32 -6.19 8.23
C SER A 102 2.85 -4.85 7.70
N PHE A 103 3.19 -3.75 8.38
CA PHE A 103 2.90 -2.39 7.93
C PHE A 103 3.62 -2.05 6.62
N LEU A 104 4.90 -2.44 6.48
CA LEU A 104 5.65 -2.24 5.24
C LEU A 104 5.04 -3.04 4.08
N ILE A 105 4.66 -4.30 4.32
CA ILE A 105 3.99 -5.13 3.30
C ILE A 105 2.63 -4.54 2.92
N PHE A 106 1.83 -4.13 3.92
CA PHE A 106 0.53 -3.53 3.70
C PHE A 106 0.65 -2.20 2.95
N SER A 107 1.63 -1.36 3.30
CA SER A 107 1.92 -0.10 2.61
C SER A 107 2.39 -0.34 1.17
N SER A 108 3.24 -1.33 0.94
CA SER A 108 3.68 -1.73 -0.40
C SER A 108 2.51 -2.25 -1.26
N LEU A 109 1.64 -3.07 -0.69
CA LEU A 109 0.44 -3.56 -1.36
C LEU A 109 -0.55 -2.42 -1.66
N TYR A 110 -0.74 -1.50 -0.71
CA TYR A 110 -1.55 -0.30 -0.89
C TYR A 110 -1.02 0.56 -2.04
N PHE A 111 0.29 0.76 -2.11
CA PHE A 111 0.93 1.51 -3.19
C PHE A 111 0.67 0.88 -4.56
N VAL A 112 0.80 -0.45 -4.70
CA VAL A 112 0.48 -1.17 -5.94
C VAL A 112 -0.98 -1.02 -6.36
N MET A 113 -1.91 -0.89 -5.41
CA MET A 113 -3.33 -0.66 -5.72
C MET A 113 -3.62 0.74 -6.26
N THR A 114 -2.82 1.73 -5.85
CA THR A 114 -3.04 3.16 -6.13
C THR A 114 -2.25 3.70 -7.32
N VAL A 115 -1.14 3.06 -7.70
CA VAL A 115 -0.29 3.55 -8.80
C VAL A 115 -0.90 3.19 -10.14
N ASP A 116 -1.03 4.19 -11.02
CA ASP A 116 -1.42 3.99 -12.41
C ASP A 116 -0.36 3.15 -13.14
N ALA A 117 -0.79 2.04 -13.73
CA ALA A 117 0.04 1.20 -14.57
C ALA A 117 -0.31 1.40 -16.05
N TYR A 118 0.72 1.60 -16.87
CA TYR A 118 0.60 1.82 -18.31
C TYR A 118 1.09 0.62 -19.13
N PRO A 119 0.67 0.48 -20.41
CA PRO A 119 1.13 -0.61 -21.26
C PRO A 119 2.66 -0.75 -21.32
N GLY A 120 3.14 -1.97 -21.05
CA GLY A 120 4.57 -2.29 -21.00
C GLY A 120 5.21 -2.16 -19.60
N GLN A 121 4.47 -1.72 -18.58
CA GLN A 121 4.94 -1.71 -17.18
C GLN A 121 4.60 -3.01 -16.44
N MET A 122 5.41 -3.35 -15.43
CA MET A 122 5.32 -4.61 -14.66
C MET A 122 3.90 -4.93 -14.16
N PHE A 123 3.17 -3.93 -13.66
CA PHE A 123 1.87 -4.13 -13.02
C PHE A 123 0.66 -3.90 -13.95
N TYR A 124 0.86 -3.66 -15.24
CA TYR A 124 -0.24 -3.43 -16.18
C TYR A 124 -1.20 -4.61 -16.29
N GLY A 125 -0.67 -5.84 -16.31
CA GLY A 125 -1.50 -7.06 -16.34
C GLY A 125 -2.44 -7.16 -15.13
N ILE A 126 -1.98 -6.72 -13.95
CA ILE A 126 -2.77 -6.70 -12.71
C ILE A 126 -3.90 -5.66 -12.83
N LYS A 127 -3.62 -4.46 -13.36
CA LYS A 127 -4.65 -3.44 -13.65
C LYS A 127 -5.75 -4.02 -14.53
N ARG A 128 -5.39 -4.64 -15.66
CA ARG A 128 -6.35 -5.22 -16.61
C ARG A 128 -7.15 -6.38 -16.03
N ALA A 129 -6.53 -7.23 -15.20
CA ALA A 129 -7.23 -8.30 -14.50
C ALA A 129 -8.27 -7.74 -13.51
N ARG A 130 -7.92 -6.71 -12.74
CA ARG A 130 -8.83 -6.03 -11.81
C ARG A 130 -10.01 -5.40 -12.54
N GLU A 131 -9.77 -4.69 -13.64
CA GLU A 131 -10.83 -4.07 -14.45
C GLU A 131 -11.86 -5.10 -14.93
N LYS A 132 -11.41 -6.21 -15.52
CA LYS A 132 -12.28 -7.30 -15.98
C LYS A 132 -13.06 -7.94 -14.84
N PHE A 133 -12.41 -8.17 -13.71
CA PHE A 133 -13.05 -8.74 -12.53
C PHE A 133 -14.13 -7.82 -11.96
N LEU A 134 -13.83 -6.53 -11.80
CA LEU A 134 -14.82 -5.54 -11.35
C LEU A 134 -16.00 -5.46 -12.31
N LEU A 135 -15.75 -5.41 -13.62
CA LEU A 135 -16.81 -5.39 -14.62
C LEU A 135 -17.72 -6.63 -14.53
N ALA A 136 -17.15 -7.82 -14.33
CA ALA A 136 -17.90 -9.07 -14.18
C ALA A 136 -18.79 -9.11 -12.92
N LEU A 137 -18.40 -8.41 -11.85
CA LEU A 137 -19.18 -8.33 -10.61
C LEU A 137 -20.37 -7.37 -10.70
N ILE A 138 -20.35 -6.40 -11.61
CA ILE A 138 -21.42 -5.40 -11.71
C ILE A 138 -22.67 -6.04 -12.33
N ARG A 139 -23.73 -6.18 -11.51
CA ARG A 139 -24.99 -6.85 -11.89
C ARG A 139 -26.02 -5.97 -12.61
N GLY A 140 -25.78 -4.67 -12.75
CA GLY A 140 -26.71 -3.71 -13.37
C GLY A 140 -26.24 -3.21 -14.75
N ASN A 141 -27.17 -2.94 -15.67
CA ASN A 141 -26.85 -2.41 -17.00
C ASN A 141 -26.39 -0.93 -16.92
N VAL A 142 -27.00 -0.12 -16.04
CA VAL A 142 -26.62 1.30 -15.88
C VAL A 142 -25.21 1.41 -15.29
N GLU A 143 -24.92 0.61 -14.26
CA GLU A 143 -23.63 0.58 -13.59
C GLU A 143 -22.54 0.00 -14.49
N ARG A 144 -22.88 -1.00 -15.34
CA ARG A 144 -21.95 -1.50 -16.37
C ARG A 144 -21.65 -0.44 -17.41
N ALA A 145 -22.65 0.30 -17.88
CA ALA A 145 -22.43 1.41 -18.80
C ALA A 145 -21.48 2.47 -18.21
N ARG A 146 -21.68 2.84 -16.94
CA ARG A 146 -20.76 3.74 -16.22
C ARG A 146 -19.35 3.15 -16.14
N LYS A 147 -19.23 1.85 -15.87
CA LYS A 147 -17.92 1.21 -15.80
C LYS A 147 -17.21 1.19 -17.15
N HIS A 148 -17.91 0.91 -18.24
CA HIS A 148 -17.36 1.01 -19.59
C HIS A 148 -16.93 2.44 -19.92
N LEU A 149 -17.68 3.46 -19.50
CA LEU A 149 -17.28 4.85 -19.66
C LEU A 149 -15.99 5.18 -18.88
N GLU A 150 -15.88 4.72 -17.64
CA GLU A 150 -14.65 4.84 -16.83
C GLU A 150 -13.47 4.13 -17.50
N LEU A 151 -13.67 2.92 -18.05
CA LEU A 151 -12.63 2.21 -18.78
C LEU A 151 -12.21 2.95 -20.05
N ALA A 152 -13.14 3.57 -20.78
CA ALA A 152 -12.83 4.42 -21.93
C ALA A 152 -11.94 5.62 -21.54
N GLU A 153 -12.23 6.28 -20.42
CA GLU A 153 -11.38 7.35 -19.87
C GLU A 153 -9.96 6.83 -19.54
N GLU A 154 -9.86 5.66 -18.92
CA GLU A 154 -8.57 5.00 -18.66
C GLU A 154 -7.80 4.68 -19.94
N ARG A 155 -8.48 4.19 -20.99
CA ARG A 155 -7.86 3.98 -22.30
C ARG A 155 -7.32 5.30 -22.87
N LEU A 156 -8.02 6.42 -22.72
CA LEU A 156 -7.53 7.72 -23.19
C LEU A 156 -6.32 8.24 -22.40
N LYS A 157 -6.26 8.00 -21.09
CA LYS A 157 -5.05 8.29 -20.28
C LYS A 157 -3.86 7.47 -20.79
N GLU A 158 -4.07 6.18 -21.02
CA GLU A 158 -3.07 5.29 -21.59
C GLU A 158 -2.65 5.75 -23.00
N ALA A 159 -3.60 6.14 -23.85
CA ALA A 159 -3.32 6.68 -25.17
C ALA A 159 -2.51 7.98 -25.13
N LYS A 160 -2.84 8.89 -24.21
CA LYS A 160 -2.11 10.15 -24.01
C LYS A 160 -0.66 9.88 -23.60
N TRP A 161 -0.43 8.93 -22.70
CA TRP A 161 0.92 8.51 -22.30
C TRP A 161 1.68 7.84 -23.46
N LEU A 162 1.05 6.94 -24.20
CA LEU A 162 1.68 6.30 -25.37
C LEU A 162 2.03 7.30 -26.47
N ALA A 163 1.17 8.30 -26.68
CA ALA A 163 1.42 9.41 -27.57
C ALA A 163 2.58 10.30 -27.10
N SER A 164 2.84 10.42 -25.79
CA SER A 164 4.03 11.11 -25.28
C SER A 164 5.31 10.30 -25.42
N GLU A 165 5.23 8.99 -25.30
CA GLU A 165 6.39 8.09 -25.42
C GLU A 165 6.71 7.69 -26.87
N GLY A 166 5.93 8.14 -27.85
CA GLY A 166 6.12 7.77 -29.26
C GLY A 166 5.80 6.31 -29.60
N LYS A 167 5.09 5.60 -28.71
CA LYS A 167 4.73 4.17 -28.85
C LYS A 167 3.50 4.00 -29.74
N LEU A 168 3.69 4.23 -31.04
CA LEU A 168 2.59 4.37 -32.01
C LEU A 168 1.83 3.06 -32.29
N LYS A 169 2.47 1.90 -32.12
CA LYS A 169 1.85 0.59 -32.34
C LYS A 169 0.88 0.27 -31.22
N GLU A 170 1.31 0.46 -29.98
CA GLU A 170 0.52 0.30 -28.77
C GLU A 170 -0.62 1.32 -28.73
N LEU A 171 -0.35 2.57 -29.17
CA LEU A 171 -1.36 3.62 -29.24
C LEU A 171 -2.58 3.20 -30.08
N LYS A 172 -2.33 2.57 -31.24
CA LYS A 172 -3.42 2.07 -32.10
C LYS A 172 -4.31 1.06 -31.37
N GLU A 173 -3.70 0.15 -30.62
CA GLU A 173 -4.43 -0.87 -29.87
C GLU A 173 -5.27 -0.23 -28.76
N ILE A 174 -4.71 0.71 -28.00
CA ILE A 174 -5.44 1.41 -26.94
C ILE A 174 -6.58 2.27 -27.50
N LEU A 175 -6.39 2.95 -28.65
CA LEU A 175 -7.47 3.70 -29.30
C LEU A 175 -8.59 2.78 -29.82
N ARG A 176 -8.25 1.56 -30.25
CA ARG A 176 -9.27 0.55 -30.60
C ARG A 176 -10.05 0.10 -29.37
N GLU A 177 -9.37 -0.15 -28.25
CA GLU A 177 -10.03 -0.47 -26.98
C GLU A 177 -10.93 0.67 -26.52
N TYR A 178 -10.47 1.93 -26.57
CA TYR A 178 -11.27 3.10 -26.24
C TYR A 178 -12.61 3.14 -26.98
N LYS A 179 -12.58 2.95 -28.30
CA LYS A 179 -13.79 2.88 -29.13
C LYS A 179 -14.71 1.74 -28.70
N ASN A 180 -14.15 0.56 -28.41
CA ASN A 180 -14.94 -0.58 -27.98
C ASN A 180 -15.61 -0.32 -26.62
N GLU A 181 -14.92 0.27 -25.66
CA GLU A 181 -15.48 0.62 -24.36
C GLU A 181 -16.63 1.64 -24.51
N LEU A 182 -16.49 2.65 -25.37
CA LEU A 182 -17.60 3.57 -25.68
C LEU A 182 -18.81 2.86 -26.29
N ARG A 183 -18.59 1.91 -27.20
CA ARG A 183 -19.67 1.14 -27.83
C ARG A 183 -20.39 0.26 -26.82
N GLU A 184 -19.65 -0.43 -25.95
CA GLU A 184 -20.26 -1.26 -24.90
C GLU A 184 -21.00 -0.38 -23.87
N ALA A 185 -20.49 0.81 -23.54
CA ALA A 185 -21.22 1.76 -22.71
C ALA A 185 -22.58 2.12 -23.34
N ARG A 186 -22.60 2.50 -24.62
CA ARG A 186 -23.85 2.79 -25.36
C ARG A 186 -24.78 1.57 -25.40
N ARG A 187 -24.25 0.39 -25.68
CA ARG A 187 -25.03 -0.86 -25.70
C ARG A 187 -25.69 -1.16 -24.35
N GLU A 188 -24.95 -1.01 -23.25
CA GLU A 188 -25.47 -1.23 -21.90
C GLU A 188 -26.55 -0.20 -21.53
N ILE A 189 -26.41 1.06 -21.97
CA ILE A 189 -27.46 2.10 -21.86
C ILE A 189 -28.71 1.68 -22.61
N GLU A 190 -28.58 1.25 -23.87
CA GLU A 190 -29.73 0.78 -24.67
C GLU A 190 -30.43 -0.41 -24.02
N VAL A 191 -29.67 -1.37 -23.48
CA VAL A 191 -30.25 -2.53 -22.78
C VAL A 191 -30.96 -2.10 -21.51
N ALA A 192 -30.37 -1.19 -20.72
CA ALA A 192 -31.01 -0.62 -19.53
C ALA A 192 -32.34 0.07 -19.89
N ARG A 193 -32.33 0.85 -20.98
CA ARG A 193 -33.51 1.54 -21.50
C ARG A 193 -34.59 0.57 -21.96
N LYS A 194 -34.25 -0.48 -22.71
CA LYS A 194 -35.21 -1.53 -23.12
C LYS A 194 -35.85 -2.21 -21.90
N LYS A 195 -35.12 -2.31 -20.80
CA LYS A 195 -35.62 -2.79 -19.50
C LYS A 195 -36.34 -1.71 -18.67
N LYS A 196 -36.68 -0.56 -19.28
CA LYS A 196 -37.34 0.60 -18.65
C LYS A 196 -36.61 1.12 -17.40
N LYS A 197 -35.29 0.97 -17.34
CA LYS A 197 -34.46 1.56 -16.27
C LYS A 197 -34.19 3.03 -16.57
N VAL A 198 -33.96 3.81 -15.52
CA VAL A 198 -33.61 5.22 -15.63
C VAL A 198 -32.17 5.34 -16.12
N VAL A 199 -31.99 5.89 -17.32
CA VAL A 199 -30.68 6.03 -17.98
C VAL A 199 -30.21 7.49 -18.10
N THR A 200 -31.04 8.47 -17.74
CA THR A 200 -30.72 9.91 -17.85
C THR A 200 -29.38 10.24 -17.20
N SER A 201 -29.15 9.75 -15.98
CA SER A 201 -27.91 10.05 -15.24
C SER A 201 -26.63 9.53 -15.90
N VAL A 202 -26.66 8.41 -16.63
CA VAL A 202 -25.48 7.89 -17.34
C VAL A 202 -25.33 8.53 -18.71
N LEU A 203 -26.44 8.90 -19.36
CA LEU A 203 -26.43 9.70 -20.58
C LEU A 203 -25.88 11.11 -20.33
N GLU A 204 -26.25 11.74 -19.22
CA GLU A 204 -25.67 13.03 -18.77
C GLU A 204 -24.16 12.89 -18.62
N GLN A 205 -23.70 11.89 -17.86
CA GLN A 205 -22.26 11.65 -17.68
C GLN A 205 -21.54 11.43 -19.02
N LEU A 206 -22.12 10.66 -19.93
CA LEU A 206 -21.58 10.40 -21.27
C LEU A 206 -21.47 11.69 -22.09
N SER A 207 -22.51 12.53 -22.04
CA SER A 207 -22.56 13.80 -22.77
C SER A 207 -21.60 14.86 -22.21
N GLU A 208 -21.28 14.80 -20.91
CA GLU A 208 -20.34 15.71 -20.25
C GLU A 208 -18.88 15.29 -20.43
N SER A 209 -18.60 13.98 -20.46
CA SER A 209 -17.22 13.47 -20.58
C SER A 209 -16.71 13.44 -22.02
N THR A 210 -17.59 13.14 -22.99
CA THR A 210 -17.20 12.96 -24.38
C THR A 210 -16.58 14.21 -25.04
N PRO A 211 -17.01 15.45 -24.76
CA PRO A 211 -16.29 16.65 -25.20
C PRO A 211 -14.84 16.69 -24.74
N LYS A 212 -14.56 16.27 -23.50
CA LYS A 212 -13.18 16.17 -22.98
C LYS A 212 -12.39 15.08 -23.71
N HIS A 213 -13.05 13.96 -24.03
CA HIS A 213 -12.44 12.91 -24.84
C HIS A 213 -11.99 13.42 -26.22
N ILE A 214 -12.86 14.20 -26.88
CA ILE A 214 -12.57 14.83 -28.16
C ILE A 214 -11.35 15.74 -28.05
N SER A 215 -11.26 16.58 -27.02
CA SER A 215 -10.09 17.44 -26.79
C SER A 215 -8.80 16.64 -26.58
N ILE A 216 -8.84 15.54 -25.82
CA ILE A 216 -7.68 14.66 -25.62
C ILE A 216 -7.25 14.03 -26.95
N LEU A 217 -8.19 13.53 -27.73
CA LEU A 217 -7.92 12.92 -29.03
C LEU A 217 -7.38 13.92 -30.05
N GLN A 218 -7.89 15.16 -30.08
CA GLN A 218 -7.34 16.24 -30.89
C GLN A 218 -5.88 16.54 -30.50
N ASN A 219 -5.57 16.59 -29.21
CA ASN A 219 -4.19 16.77 -28.74
C ASN A 219 -3.28 15.62 -29.17
N ILE A 220 -3.77 14.38 -29.11
CA ILE A 220 -3.03 13.20 -29.59
C ILE A 220 -2.82 13.27 -31.11
N LEU A 221 -3.82 13.71 -31.88
CA LEU A 221 -3.73 13.88 -33.33
C LEU A 221 -2.64 14.89 -33.70
N VAL A 222 -2.64 16.06 -33.07
CA VAL A 222 -1.64 17.12 -33.30
C VAL A 222 -0.24 16.61 -32.94
N LYS A 223 -0.11 15.92 -31.80
CA LYS A 223 1.19 15.46 -31.30
C LYS A 223 1.81 14.33 -32.13
N THR A 224 1.00 13.40 -32.61
CA THR A 224 1.52 12.17 -33.24
C THR A 224 1.45 12.19 -34.76
N GLY A 225 0.66 13.09 -35.36
CA GLY A 225 0.38 13.10 -36.79
C GLY A 225 -0.41 11.88 -37.30
N ARG A 226 -0.87 11.00 -36.40
CA ARG A 226 -1.57 9.74 -36.72
C ARG A 226 -3.02 10.02 -37.09
N LYS A 227 -3.25 10.38 -38.36
CA LYS A 227 -4.59 10.76 -38.84
C LYS A 227 -5.60 9.63 -38.73
N ARG A 228 -5.33 8.45 -39.30
CA ARG A 228 -6.37 7.41 -39.47
C ARG A 228 -6.96 6.93 -38.14
N GLU A 229 -6.14 6.40 -37.24
CA GLU A 229 -6.64 5.79 -36.00
C GLU A 229 -7.29 6.80 -35.05
N VAL A 230 -6.71 8.00 -34.96
CA VAL A 230 -7.22 9.06 -34.08
C VAL A 230 -8.50 9.68 -34.64
N LEU A 231 -8.62 9.84 -35.97
CA LEU A 231 -9.85 10.31 -36.61
C LEU A 231 -11.00 9.32 -36.44
N GLU A 232 -10.74 8.01 -36.54
CA GLU A 232 -11.77 7.00 -36.26
C GLU A 232 -12.26 7.10 -34.81
N ALA A 233 -11.36 7.33 -33.85
CA ALA A 233 -11.73 7.52 -32.44
C ALA A 233 -12.51 8.83 -32.23
N LEU A 234 -12.09 9.92 -32.88
CA LEU A 234 -12.79 11.21 -32.84
C LEU A 234 -14.22 11.07 -33.39
N ASN A 235 -14.39 10.42 -34.53
CA ASN A 235 -15.71 10.22 -35.13
C ASN A 235 -16.63 9.43 -34.20
N GLU A 236 -16.12 8.34 -33.60
CA GLU A 236 -16.87 7.57 -32.61
C GLU A 236 -17.27 8.44 -31.40
N SER A 237 -16.37 9.29 -30.89
CA SER A 237 -16.68 10.23 -29.81
C SER A 237 -17.73 11.26 -30.22
N PHE A 238 -17.63 11.88 -31.40
CA PHE A 238 -18.62 12.83 -31.88
C PHE A 238 -20.01 12.19 -32.02
N GLU A 239 -20.09 11.01 -32.64
CA GLU A 239 -21.34 10.25 -32.75
C GLU A 239 -21.88 9.87 -31.37
N THR A 240 -21.02 9.54 -30.40
CA THR A 240 -21.42 9.25 -29.01
C THR A 240 -22.05 10.46 -28.35
N TYR A 241 -21.39 11.60 -28.47
CA TYR A 241 -21.83 12.85 -27.91
C TYR A 241 -23.20 13.24 -28.49
N GLU A 242 -23.31 13.38 -29.81
CA GLU A 242 -24.55 13.77 -30.48
C GLU A 242 -25.72 12.84 -30.14
N ALA A 243 -25.50 11.52 -30.21
CA ALA A 243 -26.52 10.54 -29.86
C ALA A 243 -26.97 10.67 -28.39
N SER A 244 -26.04 10.91 -27.47
CA SER A 244 -26.38 11.07 -26.05
C SER A 244 -27.20 12.33 -25.77
N ILE A 245 -26.87 13.45 -26.42
CA ILE A 245 -27.60 14.72 -26.30
C ILE A 245 -29.02 14.58 -26.88
N GLU A 246 -29.13 13.97 -28.06
CA GLU A 246 -30.43 13.73 -28.69
C GLU A 246 -31.30 12.82 -27.83
N GLU A 247 -30.72 11.77 -27.26
CA GLU A 247 -31.45 10.86 -26.38
C GLU A 247 -31.90 11.55 -25.09
N LEU A 248 -31.04 12.36 -24.46
CA LEU A 248 -31.42 13.19 -23.31
C LEU A 248 -32.54 14.15 -23.65
N ARG A 249 -32.49 14.82 -24.80
CA ARG A 249 -33.56 15.71 -25.27
C ARG A 249 -34.88 14.96 -25.39
N ASN A 250 -34.86 13.77 -25.96
CA ASN A 250 -36.06 12.94 -26.15
C ASN A 250 -36.65 12.47 -24.81
N LEU A 251 -35.81 12.17 -23.83
CA LEU A 251 -36.24 11.73 -22.50
C LEU A 251 -36.73 12.88 -21.61
N THR A 252 -36.06 14.03 -21.65
CA THR A 252 -36.34 15.18 -20.76
C THR A 252 -37.31 16.19 -21.36
N LYS A 253 -37.58 16.11 -22.67
CA LYS A 253 -38.34 17.10 -23.45
C LYS A 253 -37.79 18.52 -23.35
N ARG A 254 -36.51 18.67 -23.02
CA ARG A 254 -35.80 19.95 -22.92
C ARG A 254 -34.52 19.87 -23.74
N PRO A 255 -34.08 20.98 -24.38
CA PRO A 255 -32.75 21.03 -24.95
C PRO A 255 -31.73 20.77 -23.84
N TYR A 256 -30.90 19.76 -24.01
CA TYR A 256 -29.80 19.50 -23.11
C TYR A 256 -28.62 20.37 -23.56
N THR A 257 -28.27 21.35 -22.74
CA THR A 257 -27.05 22.13 -22.92
C THR A 257 -26.01 21.54 -21.97
N PRO A 258 -24.93 20.92 -22.47
CA PRO A 258 -23.86 20.46 -21.59
C PRO A 258 -23.33 21.66 -20.82
N LEU A 259 -22.96 21.45 -19.56
CA LEU A 259 -22.19 22.43 -18.79
C LEU A 259 -20.80 22.53 -19.42
N LEU A 260 -20.67 23.30 -20.50
CA LEU A 260 -19.40 23.81 -20.99
C LEU A 260 -18.89 24.80 -19.94
N LYS A 261 -18.38 24.28 -18.82
CA LYS A 261 -17.52 25.05 -17.94
C LYS A 261 -16.30 25.41 -18.77
N GLN A 262 -16.23 26.68 -19.12
CA GLN A 262 -15.03 27.37 -19.57
C GLN A 262 -13.88 26.93 -18.64
N VAL A 263 -12.89 26.27 -19.23
CA VAL A 263 -11.56 26.09 -18.64
C VAL A 263 -10.65 27.05 -19.35
#